data_AF-A0A418NKG3-F1
#
_entry.id   AF-A0A418NKG3-F1
#
_cell.length_a   1.000
_cell.length_b   1.000
_cell.length_c   1.000
_cell.angle_alpha   90.00
_cell.angle_beta   90.00
_cell.angle_gamma   90.00
#
_symmetry.space_group_name_H-M   'P 1'
#
loop_
_entity.id
_entity.type
_entity.pdbx_description
1 polymer ?
#
loop_
_entity_poly.entity_id
_entity_poly.type
_entity_poly.pdbx_seq_one_letter_code
_entity_poly.pdbx_strand_id
1 'polypeptide(L)'
;MKLIPSTVTAARSIRTRRLRVVTNKGETIVSACHKFVGYRDDRRTRNFRSLSWVRADDLRPGDSVRFACPVWDEGTTKADGWLAGILDGEGWASAGNVGVAQNPGPVLDQIRTEFDRLGVGYKEHLAKEGCAKVQPDSIWSALRLLGTTRPVRLLPKARSVWEGRRGFVARGCRSGHGTGTRANPEGRHVAQVTRVDDLGEGEVVSLSTSSKTLIADGFLGHNCTLYFNESSQIPWGSIETAMSRLAQKCALAPAIATATGRTHLALKAYFDCNPPSKLHWSYQLFRAKLKPGTKESLPDPDNYVEMKINPDDNRENLPEEYFEVLDGMSSAKRTRFRDGEWASEVNGALWSLEDRKAEDGRAMPGIDALRVTEADVPDFRRIVVAVDPSGTKGDGGGDDIGIVVAALGVDGQGYVLDDATCQLSPEGWGRRAVDLYHRRRADRVVGEANFGGDMVRAIVQSADRTVSYRDVKASRGKVVRAEPIAALYEQGKVHHVGDFPDLEDQMCNFTANGYVGEGSPDRADALVWALTELMLDGKTSSLDAL
;
A
#
# COMPACT_ATOMS: atom_id res chain seq x y z
N MET A 1 -8.33 9.78 11.76
CA MET A 1 -7.58 8.50 11.76
C MET A 1 -8.58 7.35 11.83
N LYS A 2 -8.44 6.36 10.94
CA LYS A 2 -9.22 5.11 10.97
C LYS A 2 -8.39 4.03 11.69
N LEU A 3 -9.04 3.12 12.40
CA LEU A 3 -8.38 1.93 12.95
C LEU A 3 -8.30 0.87 11.85
N ILE A 4 -7.11 0.36 11.60
CA ILE A 4 -6.83 -0.68 10.60
C ILE A 4 -5.97 -1.78 11.25
N PRO A 5 -6.01 -3.02 10.76
CA PRO A 5 -5.08 -4.04 11.21
C PRO A 5 -3.65 -3.60 10.90
N SER A 6 -2.73 -3.95 11.78
CA SER A 6 -1.31 -3.67 11.59
C SER A 6 -0.50 -4.85 12.11
N THR A 7 0.52 -5.24 11.36
CA THR A 7 1.45 -6.30 11.75
C THR A 7 2.75 -5.66 12.22
N VAL A 8 3.38 -6.23 13.25
CA VAL A 8 4.74 -5.84 13.65
C VAL A 8 5.71 -6.42 12.62
N THR A 9 6.42 -5.55 11.91
CA THR A 9 7.38 -5.93 10.85
C THR A 9 8.80 -6.03 11.38
N ALA A 10 9.10 -5.39 12.51
CA ALA A 10 10.37 -5.55 13.21
C ALA A 10 10.22 -5.16 14.69
N ALA A 11 10.98 -5.80 15.57
CA ALA A 11 11.13 -5.41 16.97
C ALA A 11 12.61 -5.49 17.32
N ARG A 12 13.17 -4.41 17.86
CA ARG A 12 14.56 -4.41 18.33
C ARG A 12 14.71 -3.58 19.59
N SER A 13 15.62 -4.00 20.45
CA SER A 13 16.05 -3.20 21.58
C SER A 13 17.11 -2.20 21.15
N ILE A 14 16.96 -0.93 21.55
CA ILE A 14 17.96 0.12 21.32
C ILE A 14 18.24 0.84 22.63
N ARG A 15 19.50 1.25 22.84
CA ARG A 15 19.88 2.11 23.95
C ARG A 15 19.87 3.55 23.49
N THR A 16 19.07 4.40 24.12
CA THR A 16 18.91 5.82 23.73
C THR A 16 18.49 6.66 24.93
N ARG A 17 18.50 7.99 24.79
CA ARG A 17 17.96 8.91 25.80
C ARG A 17 16.46 8.69 25.95
N ARG A 18 16.00 8.47 27.17
CA ARG A 18 14.61 8.17 27.49
C ARG A 18 13.98 9.32 28.26
N LEU A 19 12.75 9.64 27.91
CA LEU A 19 11.94 10.60 28.63
C LEU A 19 10.73 9.89 29.20
N ARG A 20 10.42 10.14 30.48
CA ARG A 20 9.12 9.84 31.06
C ARG A 20 8.21 11.04 30.82
N VAL A 21 7.22 10.86 29.96
CA VAL A 21 6.19 11.86 29.71
C VAL A 21 5.03 11.56 30.65
N VAL A 22 4.82 12.41 31.64
CA VAL A 22 3.73 12.32 32.62
C VAL A 22 2.59 13.22 32.16
N THR A 23 1.38 12.67 32.15
CA THR A 23 0.16 13.38 31.78
C THR A 23 -0.92 13.21 32.84
N ASN A 24 -2.00 13.99 32.74
CA ASN A 24 -3.17 13.81 33.59
C ASN A 24 -3.96 12.51 33.33
N LYS A 25 -3.59 11.70 32.32
CA LYS A 25 -4.26 10.44 31.96
C LYS A 25 -3.34 9.21 32.01
N GLY A 26 -2.13 9.37 32.53
CA GLY A 26 -1.13 8.32 32.62
C GLY A 26 0.26 8.84 32.25
N GLU A 27 1.24 7.94 32.31
CA GLU A 27 2.61 8.22 31.88
C GLU A 27 3.08 7.19 30.87
N THR A 28 4.10 7.55 30.10
CA THR A 28 4.80 6.63 29.21
C THR A 28 6.28 6.96 29.18
N ILE A 29 7.12 5.94 29.03
CA ILE A 29 8.56 6.09 28.86
C ILE A 29 8.89 5.83 27.41
N VAL A 30 9.39 6.85 26.74
CA VAL A 30 9.68 6.81 25.31
C VAL A 30 11.10 7.29 25.04
N SER A 31 11.63 7.00 23.86
CA SER A 31 12.84 7.69 23.41
C SER A 31 12.57 9.20 23.33
N ALA A 32 13.59 10.01 23.60
CA ALA A 32 13.48 11.47 23.52
C ALA A 32 12.98 11.96 22.15
N CYS A 33 13.22 11.15 21.11
CA CYS A 33 12.88 11.45 19.74
C CYS A 33 11.51 10.89 19.29
N HIS A 34 10.80 10.16 20.17
CA HIS A 34 9.47 9.64 19.92
C HIS A 34 8.49 10.79 19.62
N LYS A 35 7.56 10.58 18.69
CA LYS A 35 6.60 11.60 18.28
C LYS A 35 5.20 11.27 18.75
N PHE A 36 4.60 12.20 19.47
CA PHE A 36 3.19 12.21 19.82
C PHE A 36 2.39 13.03 18.81
N VAL A 37 1.12 12.69 18.60
CA VAL A 37 0.18 13.59 17.92
C VAL A 37 -0.27 14.66 18.91
N GLY A 38 0.31 15.86 18.81
CA GLY A 38 0.02 16.99 19.69
C GLY A 38 -0.71 18.14 19.00
N TYR A 39 -1.25 19.07 19.78
CA TYR A 39 -1.79 20.33 19.28
C TYR A 39 -0.72 21.42 19.28
N ARG A 40 -0.50 22.09 18.14
CA ARG A 40 0.35 23.29 18.05
C ARG A 40 -0.38 24.42 17.34
N ASP A 41 -0.04 25.64 17.72
CA ASP A 41 -0.55 26.84 17.06
C ASP A 41 0.16 27.04 15.73
N ASP A 42 -0.61 27.02 14.65
CA ASP A 42 -0.12 27.34 13.32
C ASP A 42 -0.25 28.85 13.11
N ARG A 43 0.89 29.55 13.27
CA ARG A 43 0.98 31.00 13.08
C ARG A 43 0.82 31.45 11.63
N ARG A 44 1.00 30.55 10.64
CA ARG A 44 0.83 30.87 9.21
C ARG A 44 -0.64 30.89 8.80
N THR A 45 -1.42 29.93 9.28
CA THR A 45 -2.85 29.81 8.93
C THR A 45 -3.78 30.55 9.89
N ARG A 46 -3.23 31.19 10.95
CA ARG A 46 -3.98 31.72 12.10
C ARG A 46 -4.88 30.67 12.77
N ASN A 47 -4.66 29.38 12.48
CA ASN A 47 -5.34 28.27 13.16
C ASN A 47 -4.54 27.89 14.39
N PHE A 48 -4.97 28.42 15.52
CA PHE A 48 -4.54 27.95 16.82
C PHE A 48 -5.03 26.49 16.99
N ARG A 49 -4.14 25.60 17.45
CA ARG A 49 -4.41 24.17 17.72
C ARG A 49 -4.68 23.27 16.49
N SER A 50 -3.78 23.26 15.52
CA SER A 50 -3.72 22.20 14.50
C SER A 50 -3.06 20.92 15.07
N LEU A 51 -3.51 19.74 14.62
CA LEU A 51 -2.86 18.47 14.97
C LEU A 51 -1.53 18.34 14.22
N SER A 52 -0.45 18.08 14.95
CA SER A 52 0.89 17.94 14.42
C SER A 52 1.68 16.87 15.18
N TRP A 53 2.74 16.34 14.56
CA TRP A 53 3.65 15.44 15.26
C TRP A 53 4.65 16.24 16.09
N VAL A 54 4.68 16.00 17.39
CA VAL A 54 5.52 16.69 18.37
C VAL A 54 6.45 15.68 19.03
N ARG A 55 7.77 15.97 19.05
CA ARG A 55 8.75 15.08 19.69
C ARG A 55 8.62 15.12 21.21
N ALA A 56 8.97 14.03 21.89
CA ALA A 56 8.94 13.94 23.33
C ALA A 56 9.86 14.98 24.01
N ASP A 57 11.05 15.23 23.44
CA ASP A 57 11.98 16.26 23.92
C ASP A 57 11.51 17.70 23.68
N ASP A 58 10.53 17.89 22.80
CA ASP A 58 9.88 19.18 22.54
C ASP A 58 8.63 19.41 23.39
N LEU A 59 8.13 18.38 24.09
CA LEU A 59 6.96 18.52 24.97
C LEU A 59 7.29 19.36 26.20
N ARG A 60 6.32 20.19 26.60
CA ARG A 60 6.38 21.00 27.83
C ARG A 60 5.11 20.80 28.66
N PRO A 61 5.17 21.00 29.99
CA PRO A 61 3.98 21.07 30.81
C PRO A 61 2.94 22.03 30.22
N GLY A 62 1.69 21.57 30.12
CA GLY A 62 0.59 22.28 29.49
C GLY A 62 0.28 21.85 28.06
N ASP A 63 1.21 21.18 27.36
CA ASP A 63 0.97 20.66 26.01
C ASP A 63 -0.12 19.57 26.01
N SER A 64 -0.90 19.51 24.93
CA SER A 64 -1.96 18.53 24.73
C SER A 64 -1.55 17.49 23.69
N VAL A 65 -1.51 16.22 24.08
CA VAL A 65 -1.28 15.08 23.17
C VAL A 65 -2.53 14.22 23.01
N ARG A 66 -2.69 13.56 21.86
CA ARG A 66 -3.82 12.66 21.61
C ARG A 66 -3.72 11.42 22.48
N PHE A 67 -4.86 11.08 23.06
CA PHE A 67 -5.04 9.92 23.93
C PHE A 67 -6.22 9.10 23.42
N ALA A 68 -5.99 7.81 23.17
CA ALA A 68 -7.00 6.87 22.73
C ALA A 68 -7.91 6.47 23.90
N CYS A 69 -7.35 5.69 24.83
CA CYS A 69 -8.01 5.18 26.02
C CYS A 69 -6.99 4.68 27.06
N PRO A 70 -7.39 4.55 28.33
CA PRO A 70 -6.59 3.88 29.34
C PRO A 70 -6.26 2.45 28.91
N VAL A 71 -5.09 1.97 29.30
CA VAL A 71 -4.72 0.55 29.18
C VAL A 71 -5.57 -0.30 30.12
N TRP A 72 -5.68 -1.58 29.80
CA TRP A 72 -6.37 -2.57 30.61
C TRP A 72 -5.60 -3.88 30.57
N ASP A 73 -5.74 -4.64 31.65
CA ASP A 73 -5.35 -6.04 31.69
C ASP A 73 -6.52 -6.93 31.29
N GLU A 74 -6.22 -8.18 30.97
CA GLU A 74 -7.23 -9.22 30.85
C GLU A 74 -7.85 -9.49 32.22
N GLY A 75 -9.19 -9.48 32.26
CA GLY A 75 -9.96 -9.69 33.48
C GLY A 75 -9.91 -11.15 33.90
N THR A 76 -9.51 -11.40 35.14
CA THR A 76 -9.35 -12.75 35.71
C THR A 76 -10.31 -13.02 36.88
N THR A 77 -11.19 -12.08 37.20
CA THR A 77 -12.12 -12.22 38.31
C THR A 77 -13.40 -12.95 37.91
N LYS A 78 -14.13 -13.46 38.91
CA LYS A 78 -15.48 -14.01 38.70
C LYS A 78 -16.40 -13.02 38.00
N ALA A 79 -16.29 -11.72 38.33
CA ALA A 79 -17.12 -10.68 37.76
C ALA A 79 -16.83 -10.48 36.26
N ASP A 80 -15.54 -10.55 35.88
CA ASP A 80 -15.12 -10.49 34.46
C ASP A 80 -15.66 -11.70 33.69
N GLY A 81 -15.53 -12.91 34.24
CA GLY A 81 -16.06 -14.13 33.65
C GLY A 81 -17.59 -14.15 33.57
N TRP A 82 -18.28 -13.61 34.58
CA TRP A 82 -19.74 -13.44 34.56
C TRP A 82 -20.16 -12.49 33.43
N LEU A 83 -19.51 -11.34 33.32
CA LEU A 83 -19.82 -10.37 32.26
C LEU A 83 -19.48 -10.92 30.87
N ALA A 84 -18.38 -11.67 30.73
CA ALA A 84 -18.04 -12.37 29.50
C ALA A 84 -19.15 -13.37 29.11
N GLY A 85 -19.65 -14.14 30.08
CA GLY A 85 -20.78 -15.06 29.91
C GLY A 85 -22.06 -14.35 29.49
N ILE A 86 -22.36 -13.17 30.06
CA ILE A 86 -23.50 -12.33 29.65
C ILE A 86 -23.34 -11.84 28.21
N LEU A 87 -22.16 -11.35 27.84
CA LEU A 87 -21.85 -10.92 26.48
C LEU A 87 -21.98 -12.09 25.49
N ASP A 88 -21.54 -13.29 25.87
CA ASP A 88 -21.67 -14.49 25.05
C ASP A 88 -23.10 -15.06 25.04
N GLY A 89 -23.90 -14.90 26.08
CA GLY A 89 -25.28 -15.37 26.10
C GLY A 89 -26.23 -14.43 25.35
N GLU A 90 -26.19 -13.14 25.70
CA GLU A 90 -27.21 -12.16 25.33
C GLU A 90 -26.66 -11.02 24.46
N GLY A 91 -25.34 -10.96 24.29
CA GLY A 91 -24.69 -9.86 23.57
C GLY A 91 -24.66 -10.01 22.05
N TRP A 92 -24.37 -8.90 21.39
CA TRP A 92 -24.09 -8.85 19.95
C TRP A 92 -22.84 -8.02 19.67
N ALA A 93 -22.19 -8.30 18.54
CA ALA A 93 -21.12 -7.49 17.97
C ALA A 93 -21.33 -7.41 16.46
N SER A 94 -21.65 -6.22 15.95
CA SER A 94 -21.86 -5.97 14.53
C SER A 94 -21.89 -4.47 14.22
N ALA A 95 -21.61 -4.12 12.96
CA ALA A 95 -21.80 -2.77 12.42
C ALA A 95 -21.25 -1.63 13.29
N GLY A 96 -20.10 -1.85 13.95
CA GLY A 96 -19.42 -0.84 14.76
C GLY A 96 -19.87 -0.71 16.20
N ASN A 97 -20.67 -1.65 16.67
CA ASN A 97 -21.15 -1.67 18.03
C ASN A 97 -20.98 -3.07 18.61
N VAL A 98 -20.86 -3.10 19.93
CA VAL A 98 -21.00 -4.29 20.77
C VAL A 98 -21.97 -3.91 21.87
N GLY A 99 -22.76 -4.85 22.38
CA GLY A 99 -23.68 -4.55 23.48
C GLY A 99 -24.40 -5.79 23.97
N VAL A 100 -25.25 -5.57 24.96
CA VAL A 100 -26.14 -6.58 25.55
C VAL A 100 -27.54 -5.98 25.73
N ALA A 101 -28.55 -6.83 25.61
CA ALA A 101 -29.95 -6.46 25.72
C ALA A 101 -30.53 -7.27 26.86
N GLN A 102 -31.06 -6.58 27.86
CA GLN A 102 -31.61 -7.21 29.06
C GLN A 102 -32.83 -6.45 29.56
N ASN A 103 -33.81 -7.18 30.08
CA ASN A 103 -34.99 -6.57 30.70
C ASN A 103 -34.61 -5.89 32.03
N PRO A 104 -35.33 -4.83 32.43
CA PRO A 104 -35.12 -4.20 33.73
C PRO A 104 -35.19 -5.21 34.88
N GLY A 105 -34.16 -5.20 35.72
CA GLY A 105 -34.03 -6.12 36.83
C GLY A 105 -32.58 -6.30 37.28
N PRO A 106 -32.33 -7.23 38.22
CA PRO A 106 -31.02 -7.37 38.89
C PRO A 106 -29.86 -7.64 37.94
N VAL A 107 -30.09 -8.35 36.83
CA VAL A 107 -29.06 -8.64 35.82
C VAL A 107 -28.65 -7.38 35.06
N LEU A 108 -29.61 -6.53 34.68
CA LEU A 108 -29.32 -5.26 34.01
C LEU A 108 -28.56 -4.31 34.96
N ASP A 109 -28.94 -4.27 36.22
CA ASP A 109 -28.25 -3.46 37.24
C ASP A 109 -26.81 -3.95 37.48
N GLN A 110 -26.61 -5.28 37.47
CA GLN A 110 -25.27 -5.84 37.54
C GLN A 110 -24.46 -5.51 36.27
N ILE A 111 -25.05 -5.57 35.07
CA ILE A 111 -24.36 -5.17 33.82
C ILE A 111 -23.86 -3.73 33.92
N ARG A 112 -24.71 -2.80 34.39
CA ARG A 112 -24.32 -1.39 34.60
C ARG A 112 -23.16 -1.27 35.59
N THR A 113 -23.28 -1.95 36.73
CA THR A 113 -22.26 -1.98 37.78
C THR A 113 -20.92 -2.48 37.24
N GLU A 114 -20.93 -3.54 36.43
CA GLU A 114 -19.70 -4.08 35.84
C GLU A 114 -19.10 -3.16 34.77
N PHE A 115 -19.93 -2.50 33.95
CA PHE A 115 -19.45 -1.50 32.99
C PHE A 115 -18.79 -0.31 33.70
N ASP A 116 -19.41 0.18 34.79
CA ASP A 116 -18.86 1.27 35.60
C ASP A 116 -17.57 0.83 36.30
N ARG A 117 -17.52 -0.39 36.87
CA ARG A 117 -16.30 -0.97 37.46
C ARG A 117 -15.17 -1.04 36.44
N LEU A 118 -15.46 -1.44 35.21
CA LEU A 118 -14.49 -1.51 34.12
C LEU A 118 -14.16 -0.14 33.52
N GLY A 119 -14.80 0.96 33.95
CA GLY A 119 -14.62 2.29 33.38
C GLY A 119 -15.00 2.36 31.90
N VAL A 120 -16.00 1.57 31.49
CA VAL A 120 -16.55 1.51 30.14
C VAL A 120 -17.72 2.49 30.07
N GLY A 121 -17.51 3.66 29.47
CA GLY A 121 -18.63 4.56 29.14
C GLY A 121 -19.64 3.87 28.22
N TYR A 122 -20.93 3.95 28.57
CA TYR A 122 -22.01 3.32 27.82
C TYR A 122 -23.20 4.24 27.62
N LYS A 123 -24.03 3.86 26.65
CA LYS A 123 -25.35 4.40 26.42
C LYS A 123 -26.36 3.28 26.55
N GLU A 124 -27.53 3.65 27.03
CA GLU A 124 -28.66 2.75 27.19
C GLU A 124 -29.83 3.23 26.34
N HIS A 125 -30.46 2.31 25.63
CA HIS A 125 -31.66 2.57 24.85
C HIS A 125 -32.74 1.58 25.23
N LEU A 126 -33.86 2.07 25.76
CA LEU A 126 -35.03 1.25 26.06
C LEU A 126 -35.81 0.98 24.77
N ALA A 127 -35.96 -0.29 24.39
CA ALA A 127 -36.77 -0.71 23.25
C ALA A 127 -38.26 -0.58 23.56
N LYS A 128 -39.11 -0.53 22.52
CA LYS A 128 -40.57 -0.40 22.68
C LYS A 128 -41.18 -1.56 23.45
N GLU A 129 -40.53 -2.72 23.38
CA GLU A 129 -40.91 -3.97 24.03
C GLU A 129 -40.42 -4.04 25.50
N GLY A 130 -39.81 -2.98 26.04
CA GLY A 130 -39.37 -2.88 27.44
C GLY A 130 -37.96 -3.42 27.73
N CYS A 131 -37.27 -3.98 26.72
CA CYS A 131 -35.90 -4.48 26.85
C CYS A 131 -34.86 -3.34 26.72
N ALA A 132 -33.94 -3.24 27.67
CA ALA A 132 -32.90 -2.22 27.66
C ALA A 132 -31.65 -2.71 26.91
N LYS A 133 -31.19 -1.93 25.93
CA LYS A 133 -29.96 -2.18 25.18
C LYS A 133 -28.82 -1.35 25.75
N VAL A 134 -27.86 -2.00 26.40
CA VAL A 134 -26.65 -1.39 26.95
C VAL A 134 -25.49 -1.64 26.02
N GLN A 135 -24.83 -0.58 25.56
CA GLN A 135 -23.68 -0.68 24.68
C GLN A 135 -22.65 0.42 24.94
N PRO A 136 -21.34 0.17 24.70
CA PRO A 136 -20.33 1.19 24.80
C PRO A 136 -20.66 2.41 23.94
N ASP A 137 -20.35 3.59 24.46
CA ASP A 137 -20.63 4.88 23.84
C ASP A 137 -19.60 5.27 22.76
N SER A 138 -18.48 4.54 22.70
CA SER A 138 -17.35 4.81 21.82
C SER A 138 -16.60 3.53 21.44
N ILE A 139 -15.85 3.60 20.34
CA ILE A 139 -15.01 2.49 19.86
C ILE A 139 -13.98 2.07 20.91
N TRP A 140 -13.51 3.03 21.71
CA TRP A 140 -12.49 2.82 22.72
C TRP A 140 -13.05 2.13 23.96
N SER A 141 -14.27 2.49 24.36
CA SER A 141 -15.01 1.78 25.40
C SER A 141 -15.38 0.36 24.94
N ALA A 142 -15.66 0.16 23.65
CA ALA A 142 -15.86 -1.18 23.09
C ALA A 142 -14.58 -2.02 23.08
N LEU A 143 -13.44 -1.43 22.70
CA LEU A 143 -12.12 -2.08 22.78
C LEU A 143 -11.79 -2.48 24.22
N ARG A 144 -12.02 -1.60 25.19
CA ARG A 144 -11.81 -1.89 26.61
C ARG A 144 -12.70 -3.02 27.10
N LEU A 145 -14.01 -2.95 26.83
CA LEU A 145 -14.95 -4.00 27.22
C LEU A 145 -14.52 -5.36 26.68
N LEU A 146 -14.34 -5.49 25.37
CA LEU A 146 -13.97 -6.76 24.73
C LEU A 146 -12.55 -7.22 25.04
N GLY A 147 -11.64 -6.27 25.26
CA GLY A 147 -10.25 -6.53 25.61
C GLY A 147 -10.07 -7.02 27.04
N THR A 148 -10.86 -6.51 27.99
CA THR A 148 -10.85 -6.95 29.38
C THR A 148 -11.62 -8.25 29.57
N THR A 149 -12.85 -8.38 29.04
CA THR A 149 -13.70 -9.55 29.32
C THR A 149 -13.46 -10.75 28.40
N ARG A 150 -12.81 -10.55 27.24
CA ARG A 150 -12.43 -11.61 26.29
C ARG A 150 -13.54 -12.66 25.99
N PRO A 151 -14.78 -12.25 25.67
CA PRO A 151 -15.90 -13.17 25.45
C PRO A 151 -15.65 -14.09 24.24
N VAL A 152 -15.86 -15.40 24.40
CA VAL A 152 -15.46 -16.44 23.43
C VAL A 152 -16.24 -16.32 22.12
N ARG A 153 -17.55 -16.03 22.18
CA ARG A 153 -18.41 -15.92 20.99
C ARG A 153 -18.29 -14.57 20.31
N LEU A 154 -18.14 -13.48 21.08
CA LEU A 154 -18.11 -12.13 20.49
C LEU A 154 -16.70 -11.69 20.03
N LEU A 155 -15.63 -12.20 20.63
CA LEU A 155 -14.27 -11.77 20.31
C LEU A 155 -13.87 -12.05 18.83
N PRO A 156 -14.21 -13.19 18.21
CA PRO A 156 -13.97 -13.41 16.78
C PRO A 156 -14.66 -12.39 15.86
N LYS A 157 -15.77 -11.78 16.33
CA LYS A 157 -16.53 -10.76 15.59
C LYS A 157 -16.05 -9.34 15.84
N ALA A 158 -15.09 -9.16 16.75
CA ALA A 158 -14.71 -7.85 17.27
C ALA A 158 -14.12 -6.92 16.19
N ARG A 159 -13.51 -7.47 15.13
CA ARG A 159 -13.06 -6.70 13.95
C ARG A 159 -14.19 -5.84 13.35
N SER A 160 -15.41 -6.36 13.30
CA SER A 160 -16.58 -5.62 12.78
C SER A 160 -16.96 -4.38 13.61
N VAL A 161 -16.46 -4.28 14.84
CA VAL A 161 -16.74 -3.19 15.78
C VAL A 161 -15.84 -1.98 15.53
N TRP A 162 -14.60 -2.17 15.05
CA TRP A 162 -13.64 -1.06 14.94
C TRP A 162 -12.87 -0.95 13.63
N GLU A 163 -12.74 -2.03 12.85
CA GLU A 163 -11.93 -2.02 11.64
C GLU A 163 -12.51 -1.07 10.57
N GLY A 164 -11.64 -0.26 9.96
CA GLY A 164 -12.00 0.76 8.97
C GLY A 164 -12.73 1.98 9.56
N ARG A 165 -13.03 2.01 10.85
CA ARG A 165 -13.80 3.07 11.50
C ARG A 165 -12.92 4.16 12.08
N ARG A 166 -13.46 5.38 12.12
CA ARG A 166 -12.75 6.54 12.68
C ARG A 166 -12.71 6.41 14.21
N GLY A 167 -11.52 6.30 14.79
CA GLY A 167 -11.35 6.22 16.24
C GLY A 167 -11.60 7.56 16.96
N PHE A 168 -11.42 8.68 16.26
CA PHE A 168 -11.66 10.01 16.78
C PHE A 168 -12.76 10.68 15.95
N VAL A 169 -14.01 10.54 16.39
CA VAL A 169 -15.19 11.12 15.71
C VAL A 169 -15.57 12.42 16.40
N ALA A 170 -15.77 13.49 15.63
CA ALA A 170 -16.17 14.82 16.13
C ALA A 170 -17.67 14.94 16.47
N ARG A 171 -18.39 13.82 16.69
CA ARG A 171 -19.81 13.89 17.10
C ARG A 171 -19.85 14.30 18.58
N GLY A 172 -20.14 15.58 18.77
CA GLY A 172 -20.01 16.35 20.02
C GLY A 172 -19.54 17.79 19.77
N CYS A 173 -18.92 18.06 18.61
CA CYS A 173 -18.41 19.40 18.25
C CYS A 173 -19.09 19.98 16.99
N ARG A 174 -20.41 19.90 16.86
CA ARG A 174 -21.13 20.75 15.88
C ARG A 174 -22.28 21.51 16.53
N SER A 175 -22.18 22.83 16.37
CA SER A 175 -23.22 23.86 16.43
C SER A 175 -24.05 23.97 17.72
N GLY A 176 -23.47 24.56 18.76
CA GLY A 176 -24.20 25.52 19.57
C GLY A 176 -23.85 26.93 19.07
N HIS A 177 -24.83 27.64 18.50
CA HIS A 177 -24.74 29.10 18.30
C HIS A 177 -24.80 29.76 19.69
N GLY A 178 -23.68 29.69 20.42
CA GLY A 178 -23.49 30.32 21.71
C GLY A 178 -22.26 31.19 21.65
N THR A 179 -22.47 32.50 21.55
CA THR A 179 -21.46 33.52 21.76
C THR A 179 -20.89 33.36 23.17
N GLY A 180 -19.65 32.86 23.30
CA GLY A 180 -18.88 32.96 24.54
C GLY A 180 -18.29 31.64 25.04
N THR A 181 -16.98 31.69 25.26
CA THR A 181 -16.12 30.77 26.03
C THR A 181 -15.54 29.53 25.32
N ARG A 182 -14.26 29.68 24.96
CA ARG A 182 -13.16 28.69 24.94
C ARG A 182 -13.58 27.24 24.69
N ALA A 183 -13.29 26.74 23.48
CA ALA A 183 -13.28 25.33 23.15
C ALA A 183 -12.54 24.52 24.24
N ASN A 184 -13.31 23.75 25.01
CA ASN A 184 -12.85 22.95 26.13
C ASN A 184 -11.73 21.98 25.65
N PRO A 185 -10.46 22.17 26.08
CA PRO A 185 -9.34 21.32 25.71
C PRO A 185 -9.40 19.94 26.40
N GLU A 186 -10.28 19.76 27.38
CA GLU A 186 -10.48 18.52 28.15
C GLU A 186 -11.30 17.46 27.38
N GLY A 187 -11.14 17.42 26.06
CA GLY A 187 -11.75 16.38 25.26
C GLY A 187 -11.38 15.00 25.78
N ARG A 188 -12.35 14.06 25.75
CA ARG A 188 -12.18 12.64 26.13
C ARG A 188 -10.89 12.01 25.58
N HIS A 189 -10.42 12.47 24.42
CA HIS A 189 -9.28 11.93 23.67
C HIS A 189 -8.01 12.81 23.64
N VAL A 190 -7.81 13.61 24.68
CA VAL A 190 -6.61 14.43 24.87
C VAL A 190 -6.05 14.19 26.27
N ALA A 191 -4.75 14.03 26.40
CA ALA A 191 -4.01 14.02 27.65
C ALA A 191 -3.14 15.28 27.72
N GLN A 192 -3.17 15.96 28.87
CA GLN A 192 -2.38 17.14 29.12
C GLN A 192 -1.06 16.73 29.77
N VAL A 193 0.05 17.12 29.18
CA VAL A 193 1.39 16.89 29.73
C VAL A 193 1.52 17.71 31.00
N THR A 194 1.81 17.03 32.11
CA THR A 194 2.03 17.67 33.41
C THR A 194 3.52 17.83 33.70
N ARG A 195 4.33 16.87 33.25
CA ARG A 195 5.79 16.88 33.42
C ARG A 195 6.48 16.02 32.37
N VAL A 196 7.72 16.34 32.04
CA VAL A 196 8.60 15.50 31.20
C VAL A 196 9.91 15.33 31.96
N ASP A 197 10.18 14.10 32.41
CA ASP A 197 11.37 13.76 33.18
C ASP A 197 12.42 13.12 32.27
N ASP A 198 13.65 13.63 32.30
CA ASP A 198 14.78 12.99 31.61
C ASP A 198 15.30 11.84 32.45
N LEU A 199 15.23 10.63 31.90
CA LEU A 199 15.70 9.41 32.56
C LEU A 199 17.11 9.01 32.12
N GLY A 200 17.78 9.86 31.33
CA GLY A 200 19.09 9.58 30.77
C GLY A 200 19.05 8.44 29.74
N GLU A 201 20.22 7.86 29.47
CA GLU A 201 20.31 6.74 28.53
C GLU A 201 19.81 5.45 29.16
N GLY A 202 19.05 4.69 28.38
CA GLY A 202 18.69 3.33 28.74
C GLY A 202 18.02 2.62 27.58
N GLU A 203 17.58 1.40 27.86
CA GLU A 203 16.99 0.53 26.87
C GLU A 203 15.54 0.92 26.55
N VAL A 204 15.17 0.92 25.27
CA VAL A 204 13.80 1.04 24.76
C VAL A 204 13.58 0.09 23.60
N VAL A 205 12.34 -0.39 23.45
CA VAL A 205 11.94 -1.23 22.33
C VAL A 205 11.49 -0.35 21.16
N SER A 206 12.13 -0.52 20.01
CA SER A 206 11.74 0.06 18.73
C SER A 206 10.89 -0.96 17.96
N LEU A 207 9.63 -0.62 17.69
CA LEU A 207 8.68 -1.46 16.96
C LEU A 207 8.36 -0.87 15.58
N SER A 208 8.62 -1.61 14.51
CA SER A 208 8.13 -1.28 13.17
C SER A 208 6.78 -1.94 12.92
N THR A 209 5.83 -1.19 12.35
CA THR A 209 4.49 -1.71 12.02
C THR A 209 4.12 -1.40 10.57
N SER A 210 3.34 -2.28 9.94
CA SER A 210 2.89 -2.11 8.54
C SER A 210 2.07 -0.83 8.32
N SER A 211 1.33 -0.37 9.34
CA SER A 211 0.56 0.88 9.31
C SER A 211 1.35 2.13 9.74
N LYS A 212 2.64 1.99 10.08
CA LYS A 212 3.56 3.07 10.52
C LYS A 212 3.13 3.84 11.78
N THR A 213 2.06 3.40 12.42
CA THR A 213 1.53 3.96 13.67
C THR A 213 1.21 2.83 14.64
N LEU A 214 1.22 3.13 15.92
CA LEU A 214 0.83 2.21 16.97
C LEU A 214 0.15 2.96 18.11
N ILE A 215 -0.58 2.21 18.94
CA ILE A 215 -1.13 2.70 20.19
C ILE A 215 -0.36 1.99 21.32
N ALA A 216 0.34 2.75 22.15
CA ALA A 216 1.07 2.24 23.31
C ALA A 216 0.76 3.13 24.50
N ASP A 217 0.51 2.52 25.67
CA ASP A 217 0.12 3.21 26.90
C ASP A 217 -1.10 4.15 26.73
N GLY A 218 -1.93 3.89 25.72
CA GLY A 218 -3.05 4.75 25.36
C GLY A 218 -2.71 5.96 24.46
N PHE A 219 -1.43 6.17 24.10
CA PHE A 219 -0.96 7.26 23.24
C PHE A 219 -0.72 6.81 21.79
N LEU A 220 -0.77 7.75 20.84
CA LEU A 220 -0.48 7.51 19.42
C LEU A 220 1.00 7.78 19.09
N GLY A 221 1.73 6.80 18.52
CA GLY A 221 3.16 6.90 18.18
C GLY A 221 3.54 6.68 16.71
N HIS A 222 4.81 6.96 16.34
CA HIS A 222 5.39 6.81 14.98
C HIS A 222 6.86 6.29 14.99
N ASN A 223 7.33 5.70 13.89
CA ASN A 223 8.68 5.11 13.74
C ASN A 223 9.72 6.01 13.03
N CYS A 224 11.02 5.72 13.22
CA CYS A 224 12.16 6.63 12.96
C CYS A 224 13.21 6.16 11.90
N THR A 225 12.94 5.11 11.12
CA THR A 225 13.86 4.60 10.07
C THR A 225 13.06 4.09 8.88
N LEU A 226 13.57 4.29 7.67
CA LEU A 226 12.97 3.76 6.44
C LEU A 226 13.67 2.46 6.06
N TYR A 227 12.89 1.40 5.90
CA TYR A 227 13.31 0.14 5.30
C TYR A 227 12.32 -0.19 4.19
N PHE A 228 12.82 -0.41 2.99
CA PHE A 228 12.04 -0.77 1.82
C PHE A 228 12.28 -2.24 1.53
N ASN A 229 11.34 -3.08 2.00
CA ASN A 229 11.37 -4.50 1.74
C ASN A 229 10.97 -4.80 0.29
N GLU A 230 11.68 -5.69 -0.40
CA GLU A 230 11.42 -6.03 -1.81
C GLU A 230 11.33 -4.79 -2.71
N SER A 231 12.33 -3.92 -2.59
CA SER A 231 12.35 -2.62 -3.26
C SER A 231 12.24 -2.70 -4.79
N SER A 232 12.53 -3.85 -5.41
CA SER A 232 12.25 -4.14 -6.81
C SER A 232 10.75 -4.08 -7.19
N GLN A 233 9.85 -4.03 -6.22
CA GLN A 233 8.39 -3.97 -6.41
C GLN A 233 7.80 -2.63 -5.98
N ILE A 234 8.66 -1.66 -5.60
CA ILE A 234 8.23 -0.35 -5.10
C ILE A 234 8.56 0.72 -6.15
N PRO A 235 7.57 1.47 -6.66
CA PRO A 235 7.82 2.54 -7.63
C PRO A 235 8.71 3.66 -7.07
N TRP A 236 9.60 4.20 -7.91
CA TRP A 236 10.55 5.26 -7.51
C TRP A 236 9.86 6.49 -6.89
N GLY A 237 8.73 6.96 -7.42
CA GLY A 237 8.00 8.10 -6.84
C GLY A 237 7.54 7.86 -5.39
N SER A 238 7.26 6.60 -5.02
CA SER A 238 6.96 6.21 -3.63
C SER A 238 8.20 6.27 -2.74
N ILE A 239 9.35 5.86 -3.27
CA ILE A 239 10.65 5.98 -2.59
C ILE A 239 10.99 7.45 -2.37
N GLU A 240 10.92 8.29 -3.41
CA GLU A 240 11.22 9.71 -3.33
C GLU A 240 10.34 10.43 -2.29
N THR A 241 9.04 10.15 -2.33
CA THR A 241 8.09 10.68 -1.34
C THR A 241 8.44 10.24 0.08
N ALA A 242 8.84 8.98 0.27
CA ALA A 242 9.24 8.47 1.58
C ALA A 242 10.57 9.05 2.05
N MET A 243 11.56 9.18 1.15
CA MET A 243 12.87 9.76 1.44
C MET A 243 12.76 11.22 1.91
N SER A 244 11.77 11.98 1.44
CA SER A 244 11.46 13.33 1.98
C SER A 244 11.15 13.35 3.48
N ARG A 245 10.87 12.19 4.08
CA ARG A 245 10.55 12.02 5.52
C ARG A 245 11.75 11.57 6.34
N LEU A 246 12.86 11.18 5.72
CA LEU A 246 14.13 10.86 6.37
C LEU A 246 14.89 12.16 6.71
N ALA A 247 14.40 12.90 7.70
CA ALA A 247 14.92 14.24 8.03
C ALA A 247 15.26 14.44 9.52
N GLN A 248 15.25 13.37 10.31
CA GLN A 248 15.37 13.45 11.76
C GLN A 248 16.82 13.59 12.23
N LYS A 249 17.16 14.74 12.82
CA LYS A 249 18.43 14.90 13.55
C LYS A 249 18.37 14.13 14.88
N CYS A 250 19.31 13.20 15.06
CA CYS A 250 19.50 12.42 16.27
C CYS A 250 20.96 12.59 16.73
N ALA A 251 21.19 13.24 17.86
CA ALA A 251 22.54 13.42 18.40
C ALA A 251 23.15 12.06 18.78
N LEU A 252 24.46 11.90 18.55
CA LEU A 252 25.23 10.74 18.98
C LEU A 252 25.59 10.88 20.46
N ALA A 253 25.64 9.75 21.16
CA ALA A 253 26.17 9.70 22.52
C ALA A 253 27.61 10.25 22.53
N PRO A 254 28.04 11.00 23.56
CA PRO A 254 29.35 11.66 23.58
C PRO A 254 30.53 10.72 23.26
N ALA A 255 30.52 9.49 23.78
CA ALA A 255 31.56 8.50 23.52
C ALA A 255 31.62 8.09 22.03
N ILE A 256 30.47 7.91 21.38
CA ILE A 256 30.39 7.56 19.96
C ILE A 256 30.75 8.79 19.11
N ALA A 257 30.34 9.99 19.54
CA ALA A 257 30.69 11.23 18.87
C ALA A 257 32.21 11.46 18.87
N THR A 258 32.87 11.19 19.99
CA THR A 258 34.34 11.21 20.10
C THR A 258 34.99 10.13 19.25
N ALA A 259 34.49 8.89 19.29
CA ALA A 259 35.08 7.78 18.54
C ALA A 259 34.88 7.88 17.01
N THR A 260 33.77 8.48 16.56
CA THR A 260 33.40 8.55 15.14
C THR A 260 33.61 9.93 14.51
N GLY A 261 33.90 10.96 15.33
CA GLY A 261 33.99 12.36 14.91
C GLY A 261 32.64 13.00 14.52
N ARG A 262 31.51 12.30 14.66
CA ARG A 262 30.19 12.78 14.25
C ARG A 262 29.36 13.19 15.46
N THR A 263 28.67 14.33 15.38
CA THR A 263 27.79 14.78 16.48
C THR A 263 26.38 14.19 16.40
N HIS A 264 25.98 13.67 15.24
CA HIS A 264 24.65 13.14 14.97
C HIS A 264 24.70 11.87 14.13
N LEU A 265 23.71 10.98 14.33
CA LEU A 265 23.53 9.77 13.53
C LEU A 265 23.37 10.13 12.06
N ALA A 266 23.95 9.29 11.20
CA ALA A 266 23.67 9.34 9.78
C ALA A 266 22.20 9.03 9.54
N LEU A 267 21.53 9.87 8.75
CA LEU A 267 20.25 9.52 8.17
C LEU A 267 20.49 8.38 7.17
N LYS A 268 19.87 7.23 7.42
CA LYS A 268 19.99 6.04 6.56
C LYS A 268 18.61 5.51 6.20
N ALA A 269 18.46 5.15 4.93
CA ALA A 269 17.40 4.28 4.45
C ALA A 269 18.03 2.94 4.05
N TYR A 270 17.31 1.85 4.29
CA TYR A 270 17.73 0.51 3.95
C TYR A 270 16.82 -0.04 2.87
N PHE A 271 17.40 -0.81 1.96
CA PHE A 271 16.72 -1.37 0.80
C PHE A 271 17.22 -2.80 0.66
N ASP A 272 16.30 -3.74 0.48
CA ASP A 272 16.63 -5.08 -0.02
C ASP A 272 15.87 -5.31 -1.34
N CYS A 273 16.43 -6.15 -2.19
CA CYS A 273 15.76 -6.62 -3.40
C CYS A 273 16.49 -7.84 -3.95
N ASN A 274 15.74 -8.69 -4.64
CA ASN A 274 16.34 -9.56 -5.64
C ASN A 274 16.63 -8.71 -6.89
N PRO A 275 17.85 -8.71 -7.44
CA PRO A 275 18.25 -7.82 -8.53
C PRO A 275 17.26 -7.87 -9.71
N PRO A 276 16.56 -6.77 -10.04
CA PRO A 276 15.78 -6.66 -11.26
C PRO A 276 16.72 -6.39 -12.47
N SER A 277 16.24 -5.71 -13.50
CA SER A 277 17.08 -5.30 -14.62
C SER A 277 18.01 -4.14 -14.26
N LYS A 278 19.07 -3.95 -15.05
CA LYS A 278 19.97 -2.78 -14.95
C LYS A 278 19.27 -1.44 -15.22
N LEU A 279 18.04 -1.45 -15.74
CA LEU A 279 17.25 -0.24 -16.00
C LEU A 279 16.48 0.22 -14.75
N HIS A 280 16.30 -0.66 -13.78
CA HIS A 280 15.54 -0.36 -12.57
C HIS A 280 16.21 0.75 -11.73
N TRP A 281 15.40 1.58 -11.06
CA TRP A 281 15.87 2.72 -10.29
C TRP A 281 16.90 2.35 -9.22
N SER A 282 16.81 1.17 -8.63
CA SER A 282 17.77 0.71 -7.60
C SER A 282 19.15 0.43 -8.21
N TYR A 283 19.24 -0.10 -9.44
CA TYR A 283 20.51 -0.22 -10.14
C TYR A 283 21.10 1.16 -10.44
N GLN A 284 20.26 2.05 -10.98
CA GLN A 284 20.68 3.41 -11.32
C GLN A 284 21.25 4.12 -10.08
N LEU A 285 20.58 4.02 -8.94
CA LEU A 285 20.95 4.71 -7.71
C LEU A 285 22.18 4.09 -7.02
N PHE A 286 22.20 2.77 -6.81
CA PHE A 286 23.23 2.09 -6.00
C PHE A 286 24.45 1.66 -6.79
N ARG A 287 24.29 1.26 -8.07
CA ARG A 287 25.38 0.80 -8.94
C ARG A 287 25.86 1.86 -9.90
N ALA A 288 24.96 2.42 -10.73
CA ALA A 288 25.34 3.39 -11.75
C ALA A 288 25.62 4.79 -11.19
N LYS A 289 25.20 5.06 -9.94
CA LYS A 289 25.32 6.35 -9.26
C LYS A 289 24.63 7.50 -10.00
N LEU A 290 23.48 7.20 -10.59
CA LEU A 290 22.65 8.13 -11.33
C LEU A 290 21.33 8.38 -10.61
N LYS A 291 20.79 9.58 -10.78
CA LYS A 291 19.47 9.95 -10.29
C LYS A 291 18.39 9.29 -11.16
N PRO A 292 17.48 8.49 -10.59
CA PRO A 292 16.42 7.87 -11.37
C PRO A 292 15.56 8.88 -12.14
N GLY A 293 15.21 8.56 -13.38
CA GLY A 293 14.41 9.39 -14.29
C GLY A 293 15.17 10.50 -15.03
N THR A 294 16.23 11.07 -14.45
CA THR A 294 17.02 12.16 -15.10
C THR A 294 18.38 11.72 -15.61
N LYS A 295 18.90 10.59 -15.10
CA LYS A 295 20.24 10.03 -15.42
C LYS A 295 21.42 10.98 -15.14
N GLU A 296 21.18 12.07 -14.41
CA GLU A 296 22.23 12.94 -13.88
C GLU A 296 23.05 12.18 -12.83
N SER A 297 24.35 12.47 -12.75
CA SER A 297 25.19 11.91 -11.69
C SER A 297 24.70 12.35 -10.31
N LEU A 298 24.70 11.43 -9.34
CA LEU A 298 24.34 11.76 -7.97
C LEU A 298 25.38 12.74 -7.38
N PRO A 299 24.94 13.77 -6.65
CA PRO A 299 25.85 14.77 -6.07
C PRO A 299 26.82 14.17 -5.06
N ASP A 300 26.39 13.14 -4.32
CA ASP A 300 27.21 12.42 -3.33
C ASP A 300 27.10 10.89 -3.57
N PRO A 301 27.82 10.34 -4.57
CA PRO A 301 27.66 8.95 -4.99
C PRO A 301 28.05 7.92 -3.91
N ASP A 302 28.95 8.31 -3.01
CA ASP A 302 29.44 7.47 -1.90
C ASP A 302 28.38 7.23 -0.81
N ASN A 303 27.30 8.01 -0.78
CA ASN A 303 26.20 7.80 0.16
C ASN A 303 25.34 6.56 -0.18
N TYR A 304 25.48 6.02 -1.38
CA TYR A 304 24.69 4.90 -1.88
C TYR A 304 25.57 3.67 -1.92
N VAL A 305 25.50 2.83 -0.90
CA VAL A 305 26.35 1.64 -0.78
C VAL A 305 25.48 0.40 -0.96
N GLU A 306 25.97 -0.56 -1.74
CA GLU A 306 25.35 -1.88 -1.85
C GLU A 306 26.23 -2.96 -1.20
N MET A 307 25.57 -4.02 -0.77
CA MET A 307 26.22 -5.28 -0.43
C MET A 307 25.40 -6.41 -1.04
N LYS A 308 26.08 -7.45 -1.49
CA LYS A 308 25.47 -8.64 -2.06
C LYS A 308 25.36 -9.71 -0.98
N ILE A 309 24.22 -10.40 -0.94
CA ILE A 309 23.98 -11.52 -0.03
C ILE A 309 23.53 -12.69 -0.90
N ASN A 310 24.31 -13.76 -0.95
CA ASN A 310 23.98 -14.93 -1.75
C ASN A 310 23.54 -16.12 -0.86
N PRO A 311 22.67 -17.01 -1.36
CA PRO A 311 22.32 -18.27 -0.70
C PRO A 311 23.53 -19.08 -0.24
N ASP A 312 24.58 -19.15 -1.06
CA ASP A 312 25.81 -19.89 -0.76
C ASP A 312 26.51 -19.37 0.51
N ASP A 313 26.42 -18.05 0.79
CA ASP A 313 27.02 -17.45 1.99
C ASP A 313 26.29 -17.88 3.28
N ASN A 314 25.06 -18.41 3.16
CA ASN A 314 24.23 -18.86 4.27
C ASN A 314 23.90 -20.37 4.21
N ARG A 315 24.71 -21.14 3.47
CA ARG A 315 24.45 -22.56 3.19
C ARG A 315 24.27 -23.42 4.44
N GLU A 316 25.00 -23.13 5.52
CA GLU A 316 24.87 -23.88 6.78
C GLU A 316 23.46 -23.80 7.40
N ASN A 317 22.70 -22.75 7.08
CA ASN A 317 21.35 -22.53 7.60
C ASN A 317 20.26 -22.82 6.55
N LEU A 318 20.62 -23.36 5.38
CA LEU A 318 19.70 -23.61 4.28
C LEU A 318 19.68 -25.10 3.91
N PRO A 319 18.51 -25.70 3.66
CA PRO A 319 18.41 -27.11 3.25
C PRO A 319 18.99 -27.31 1.85
N GLU A 320 19.58 -28.47 1.57
CA GLU A 320 20.20 -28.77 0.26
C GLU A 320 19.14 -28.75 -0.86
N GLU A 321 17.91 -29.17 -0.54
CA GLU A 321 16.77 -29.15 -1.46
C GLU A 321 16.45 -27.73 -1.98
N TYR A 322 16.78 -26.69 -1.21
CA TYR A 322 16.64 -25.30 -1.67
C TYR A 322 17.64 -24.97 -2.80
N PHE A 323 18.87 -25.47 -2.72
CA PHE A 323 19.87 -25.31 -3.77
C PHE A 323 19.50 -26.12 -5.02
N GLU A 324 18.90 -27.29 -4.87
CA GLU A 324 18.35 -28.05 -6.01
C GLU A 324 17.26 -27.25 -6.75
N VAL A 325 16.39 -26.53 -6.01
CA VAL A 325 15.40 -25.64 -6.62
C VAL A 325 16.08 -24.50 -7.39
N LEU A 326 17.07 -23.83 -6.79
CA LEU A 326 17.83 -22.76 -7.45
C LEU A 326 18.59 -23.26 -8.68
N ASP A 327 19.18 -24.46 -8.60
CA ASP A 327 19.93 -25.09 -9.69
C ASP A 327 19.02 -25.55 -10.83
N GLY A 328 17.80 -25.98 -10.50
CA GLY A 328 16.75 -26.34 -11.46
C GLY A 328 16.11 -25.13 -12.18
N MET A 329 16.39 -23.89 -11.76
CA MET A 329 15.87 -22.70 -12.43
C MET A 329 16.46 -22.50 -13.83
N SER A 330 15.77 -21.70 -14.66
CA SER A 330 16.34 -21.25 -15.94
C SER A 330 17.63 -20.46 -15.73
N SER A 331 18.49 -20.39 -16.74
CA SER A 331 19.77 -19.67 -16.63
C SER A 331 19.60 -18.23 -16.13
N ALA A 332 18.61 -17.50 -16.66
CA ALA A 332 18.33 -16.13 -16.25
C ALA A 332 17.88 -16.03 -14.78
N LYS A 333 17.03 -16.94 -14.32
CA LYS A 333 16.57 -16.98 -12.94
C LYS A 333 17.67 -17.43 -11.97
N ARG A 334 18.55 -18.36 -12.37
CA ARG A 334 19.71 -18.75 -11.58
C ARG A 334 20.66 -17.56 -11.39
N THR A 335 20.99 -16.86 -12.47
CA THR A 335 21.80 -15.63 -12.41
C THR A 335 21.18 -14.57 -11.48
N ARG A 336 19.85 -14.43 -11.47
CA ARG A 336 19.14 -13.48 -10.62
C ARG A 336 19.04 -13.89 -9.15
N PHE A 337 18.55 -15.10 -8.88
CA PHE A 337 18.13 -15.54 -7.55
C PHE A 337 19.20 -16.33 -6.79
N ARG A 338 20.10 -17.01 -7.51
CA ARG A 338 21.23 -17.75 -6.92
C ARG A 338 22.48 -16.90 -6.93
N ASP A 339 22.83 -16.39 -8.11
CA ASP A 339 24.09 -15.66 -8.27
C ASP A 339 23.94 -14.21 -7.83
N GLY A 340 22.73 -13.67 -7.64
CA GLY A 340 22.52 -12.29 -7.18
C GLY A 340 23.00 -11.23 -8.18
N GLU A 341 22.99 -11.55 -9.47
CA GLU A 341 23.42 -10.65 -10.53
C GLU A 341 22.23 -9.91 -11.16
N TRP A 342 22.44 -8.63 -11.47
CA TRP A 342 21.44 -7.81 -12.15
C TRP A 342 21.25 -8.28 -13.58
N ALA A 343 20.01 -8.50 -13.98
CA ALA A 343 19.70 -8.89 -15.35
C ALA A 343 20.14 -7.75 -16.29
N SER A 344 21.05 -8.06 -17.22
CA SER A 344 21.15 -7.31 -18.47
C SER A 344 19.82 -7.39 -19.21
N GLU A 345 19.52 -6.40 -20.06
CA GLU A 345 18.42 -6.52 -21.02
C GLU A 345 18.38 -7.94 -21.60
N VAL A 346 17.18 -8.52 -21.71
CA VAL A 346 17.06 -9.84 -22.32
C VAL A 346 17.58 -9.70 -23.75
N ASN A 347 18.66 -10.41 -24.09
CA ASN A 347 19.26 -10.32 -25.42
C ASN A 347 18.20 -10.75 -26.45
N GLY A 348 17.88 -9.88 -27.40
CA GLY A 348 16.77 -10.08 -28.35
C GLY A 348 15.39 -9.72 -27.81
N ALA A 349 15.28 -8.87 -26.78
CA ALA A 349 14.01 -8.31 -26.33
C ALA A 349 13.34 -7.46 -27.42
N LEU A 350 12.05 -7.71 -27.65
CA LEU A 350 11.25 -6.98 -28.63
C LEU A 350 11.11 -5.50 -28.24
N TRP A 351 10.90 -5.21 -26.95
CA TRP A 351 10.85 -3.86 -26.41
C TRP A 351 12.06 -3.58 -25.49
N SER A 352 12.43 -2.30 -25.38
CA SER A 352 13.37 -1.79 -24.38
C SER A 352 12.85 -0.46 -23.84
N LEU A 353 13.21 -0.13 -22.60
CA LEU A 353 12.93 1.18 -22.02
C LEU A 353 13.83 2.26 -22.63
N GLU A 354 15.06 1.91 -23.02
CA GLU A 354 16.06 2.85 -23.52
C GLU A 354 16.19 2.83 -25.05
N ASP A 355 16.71 3.92 -25.60
CA ASP A 355 17.03 4.01 -27.01
C ASP A 355 18.15 3.02 -27.38
N ARG A 356 17.93 2.27 -28.46
CA ARG A 356 18.88 1.33 -29.02
C ARG A 356 19.29 1.74 -30.43
N LYS A 357 20.31 1.10 -30.98
CA LYS A 357 20.66 1.20 -32.40
C LYS A 357 20.50 -0.16 -33.04
N ALA A 358 19.78 -0.21 -34.18
CA ALA A 358 19.73 -1.39 -35.02
C ALA A 358 21.10 -1.68 -35.63
N GLU A 359 21.30 -2.89 -36.18
CA GLU A 359 22.54 -3.28 -36.86
C GLU A 359 22.87 -2.37 -38.06
N ASP A 360 21.85 -1.80 -38.70
CA ASP A 360 21.98 -0.83 -39.80
C ASP A 360 22.29 0.61 -39.32
N GLY A 361 22.44 0.82 -38.01
CA GLY A 361 22.74 2.12 -37.40
C GLY A 361 21.51 3.01 -37.14
N ARG A 362 20.29 2.57 -37.48
CA ARG A 362 19.05 3.32 -37.21
C ARG A 362 18.82 3.42 -35.71
N ALA A 363 18.52 4.64 -35.23
CA ALA A 363 18.08 4.84 -33.85
C ALA A 363 16.68 4.23 -33.66
N MET A 364 16.54 3.40 -32.65
CA MET A 364 15.30 2.75 -32.24
C MET A 364 14.93 3.33 -30.89
N PRO A 365 13.90 4.19 -30.80
CA PRO A 365 13.53 4.81 -29.54
C PRO A 365 13.01 3.76 -28.56
N GLY A 366 13.40 3.88 -27.29
CA GLY A 366 12.85 3.11 -26.19
C GLY A 366 11.52 3.66 -25.68
N ILE A 367 10.85 2.91 -24.82
CA ILE A 367 9.57 3.35 -24.22
C ILE A 367 9.72 4.70 -23.50
N ASP A 368 10.84 4.94 -22.80
CA ASP A 368 11.05 6.19 -22.06
C ASP A 368 11.13 7.41 -22.99
N ALA A 369 11.75 7.27 -24.16
CA ALA A 369 11.86 8.35 -25.14
C ALA A 369 10.52 8.64 -25.83
N LEU A 370 9.59 7.68 -25.82
CA LEU A 370 8.26 7.80 -26.42
C LEU A 370 7.18 8.18 -25.39
N ARG A 371 7.57 8.42 -24.13
CA ARG A 371 6.65 8.80 -23.06
C ARG A 371 6.17 10.23 -23.22
N VAL A 372 4.87 10.44 -22.99
CA VAL A 372 4.21 11.74 -23.09
C VAL A 372 3.34 11.99 -21.87
N THR A 373 3.01 13.25 -21.59
CA THR A 373 2.06 13.59 -20.52
C THR A 373 0.64 13.74 -21.07
N GLU A 374 -0.38 13.71 -20.21
CA GLU A 374 -1.77 13.98 -20.63
C GLU A 374 -1.95 15.37 -21.27
N ALA A 375 -1.00 16.29 -21.08
CA ALA A 375 -1.03 17.61 -21.73
C ALA A 375 -0.52 17.58 -23.18
N ASP A 376 0.26 16.56 -23.55
CA ASP A 376 0.95 16.45 -24.83
C ASP A 376 0.22 15.52 -25.83
N VAL A 377 -0.87 14.88 -25.40
CA VAL A 377 -1.65 13.98 -26.27
C VAL A 377 -2.60 14.77 -27.18
N PRO A 378 -2.73 14.39 -28.46
CA PRO A 378 -3.69 14.98 -29.36
C PRO A 378 -5.11 14.47 -29.06
N ASP A 379 -6.11 15.04 -29.74
CA ASP A 379 -7.45 14.45 -29.76
C ASP A 379 -7.40 13.00 -30.29
N PHE A 380 -8.25 12.14 -29.76
CA PHE A 380 -8.31 10.73 -30.15
C PHE A 380 -9.41 10.47 -31.18
N ARG A 381 -9.07 9.75 -32.26
CA ARG A 381 -10.03 9.23 -33.24
C ARG A 381 -10.81 8.05 -32.69
N ARG A 382 -10.15 7.22 -31.89
CA ARG A 382 -10.72 5.98 -31.35
C ARG A 382 -10.02 5.59 -30.05
N ILE A 383 -10.76 5.08 -29.08
CA ILE A 383 -10.26 4.57 -27.80
C ILE A 383 -10.84 3.17 -27.60
N VAL A 384 -10.01 2.22 -27.17
CA VAL A 384 -10.44 0.85 -26.86
C VAL A 384 -9.93 0.40 -25.51
N VAL A 385 -10.71 -0.48 -24.86
CA VAL A 385 -10.30 -1.19 -23.65
C VAL A 385 -10.05 -2.64 -24.05
N ALA A 386 -8.84 -3.14 -23.88
CA ALA A 386 -8.51 -4.54 -24.11
C ALA A 386 -8.50 -5.32 -22.79
N VAL A 387 -9.02 -6.54 -22.82
CA VAL A 387 -9.09 -7.43 -21.66
C VAL A 387 -8.50 -8.79 -22.02
N ASP A 388 -7.53 -9.25 -21.22
CA ASP A 388 -6.92 -10.58 -21.33
C ASP A 388 -6.99 -11.29 -19.98
N PRO A 389 -7.97 -12.20 -19.77
CA PRO A 389 -8.04 -12.98 -18.54
C PRO A 389 -7.06 -14.16 -18.58
N SER A 390 -6.42 -14.45 -17.46
CA SER A 390 -5.62 -15.67 -17.31
C SER A 390 -6.45 -16.95 -17.55
N GLY A 391 -5.79 -17.99 -18.05
CA GLY A 391 -6.42 -19.28 -18.39
C GLY A 391 -6.48 -20.31 -17.25
N THR A 392 -6.14 -19.97 -16.01
CA THR A 392 -5.92 -20.96 -14.93
C THR A 392 -7.12 -21.12 -14.00
N LYS A 393 -7.38 -22.38 -13.60
CA LYS A 393 -8.56 -22.80 -12.83
C LYS A 393 -8.44 -22.48 -11.34
N GLY A 394 -8.93 -21.31 -10.94
CA GLY A 394 -9.78 -21.16 -9.75
C GLY A 394 -9.27 -21.70 -8.40
N ASP A 395 -7.99 -21.56 -8.08
CA ASP A 395 -7.38 -21.92 -6.80
C ASP A 395 -6.95 -20.69 -5.99
N GLY A 396 -7.91 -19.79 -5.74
CA GLY A 396 -7.93 -18.93 -4.55
C GLY A 396 -6.90 -17.78 -4.44
N GLY A 397 -5.83 -17.79 -5.23
CA GLY A 397 -5.00 -16.62 -5.57
C GLY A 397 -5.36 -16.21 -6.99
N GLY A 398 -6.04 -15.08 -7.19
CA GLY A 398 -6.44 -14.68 -8.54
C GLY A 398 -5.21 -14.33 -9.37
N ASP A 399 -5.05 -14.97 -10.52
CA ASP A 399 -4.09 -14.51 -11.53
C ASP A 399 -4.45 -13.08 -12.01
N ASP A 400 -3.47 -12.41 -12.61
CA ASP A 400 -3.68 -11.08 -13.17
C ASP A 400 -4.65 -11.14 -14.38
N ILE A 401 -5.68 -10.31 -14.34
CA ILE A 401 -6.56 -10.05 -15.47
C ILE A 401 -6.08 -8.77 -16.13
N GLY A 402 -5.39 -8.90 -17.26
CA GLY A 402 -4.86 -7.79 -18.04
C GLY A 402 -5.98 -6.87 -18.51
N ILE A 403 -5.93 -5.59 -18.15
CA ILE A 403 -6.87 -4.58 -18.64
C ILE A 403 -6.09 -3.34 -19.04
N VAL A 404 -6.03 -3.04 -20.33
CA VAL A 404 -5.28 -1.91 -20.88
C VAL A 404 -6.21 -1.02 -21.70
N VAL A 405 -6.10 0.30 -21.51
CA VAL A 405 -6.78 1.29 -22.35
C VAL A 405 -5.79 1.91 -23.31
N ALA A 406 -6.10 1.89 -24.60
CA ALA A 406 -5.28 2.54 -25.62
C ALA A 406 -6.14 3.37 -26.58
N ALA A 407 -5.52 4.33 -27.24
CA ALA A 407 -6.16 5.24 -28.18
C ALA A 407 -5.36 5.41 -29.46
N LEU A 408 -6.05 5.73 -30.56
CA LEU A 408 -5.48 6.19 -31.82
C LEU A 408 -5.69 7.69 -31.92
N GLY A 409 -4.59 8.45 -31.93
CA GLY A 409 -4.61 9.90 -32.10
C GLY A 409 -5.05 10.35 -33.49
N VAL A 410 -5.47 11.60 -33.61
CA VAL A 410 -5.75 12.23 -34.91
C VAL A 410 -4.53 12.34 -35.83
N ASP A 411 -3.33 12.22 -35.25
CA ASP A 411 -2.04 12.16 -35.92
C ASP A 411 -1.68 10.76 -36.44
N GLY A 412 -2.49 9.74 -36.14
CA GLY A 412 -2.27 8.37 -36.56
C GLY A 412 -1.30 7.58 -35.66
N GLN A 413 -1.02 8.08 -34.45
CA GLN A 413 -0.18 7.42 -33.46
C GLN A 413 -0.99 6.72 -32.36
N GLY A 414 -0.41 5.68 -31.78
CA GLY A 414 -1.00 4.94 -30.67
C GLY A 414 -0.64 5.56 -29.32
N TYR A 415 -1.58 5.59 -28.39
CA TYR A 415 -1.37 6.12 -27.04
C TYR A 415 -1.89 5.13 -26.01
N VAL A 416 -1.03 4.65 -25.11
CA VAL A 416 -1.39 3.80 -23.97
C VAL A 416 -1.81 4.72 -22.82
N LEU A 417 -3.07 4.63 -22.41
CA LEU A 417 -3.69 5.58 -21.48
C LEU A 417 -3.77 5.06 -20.04
N ASP A 418 -4.01 3.76 -19.86
CA ASP A 418 -4.12 3.13 -18.54
C ASP A 418 -3.66 1.67 -18.58
N ASP A 419 -2.93 1.24 -17.55
CA ASP A 419 -2.87 -0.15 -17.10
C ASP A 419 -3.76 -0.30 -15.85
N ALA A 420 -4.88 -1.00 -16.00
CA ALA A 420 -5.87 -1.21 -14.96
C ALA A 420 -6.00 -2.68 -14.54
N THR A 421 -4.97 -3.48 -14.84
CA THR A 421 -4.87 -4.90 -14.52
C THR A 421 -5.24 -5.19 -13.05
N CYS A 422 -5.88 -6.34 -12.82
CA CYS A 422 -6.44 -6.63 -11.50
C CYS A 422 -6.58 -8.12 -11.19
N GLN A 423 -6.60 -8.44 -9.89
CA GLN A 423 -6.91 -9.77 -9.38
C GLN A 423 -8.30 -9.74 -8.73
N LEU A 424 -9.34 -9.66 -9.56
CA LEU A 424 -10.73 -9.59 -9.11
C LEU A 424 -11.52 -10.80 -9.62
N SER A 425 -12.67 -11.06 -9.00
CA SER A 425 -13.64 -12.01 -9.52
C SER A 425 -14.13 -11.59 -10.92
N PRO A 426 -14.68 -12.52 -11.72
CA PRO A 426 -15.38 -12.23 -12.98
C PRO A 426 -16.24 -10.97 -12.97
N GLU A 427 -17.14 -10.84 -11.98
CA GLU A 427 -17.98 -9.65 -11.84
C GLU A 427 -17.16 -8.37 -11.56
N GLY A 428 -16.12 -8.49 -10.73
CA GLY A 428 -15.31 -7.36 -10.30
C GLY A 428 -14.46 -6.77 -11.42
N TRP A 429 -13.77 -7.61 -12.20
CA TRP A 429 -12.99 -7.12 -13.34
C TRP A 429 -13.89 -6.71 -14.52
N GLY A 430 -15.03 -7.38 -14.72
CA GLY A 430 -16.02 -6.99 -15.72
C GLY A 430 -16.54 -5.57 -15.50
N ARG A 431 -16.90 -5.24 -14.25
CA ARG A 431 -17.30 -3.88 -13.87
C ARG A 431 -16.15 -2.87 -14.07
N ARG A 432 -14.91 -3.25 -13.77
CA ARG A 432 -13.74 -2.39 -13.98
C ARG A 432 -13.54 -2.05 -15.46
N ALA A 433 -13.62 -3.02 -16.36
CA ALA A 433 -13.48 -2.79 -17.80
C ALA A 433 -14.60 -1.86 -18.34
N VAL A 434 -15.84 -2.07 -17.90
CA VAL A 434 -16.98 -1.20 -18.25
C VAL A 434 -16.84 0.20 -17.67
N ASP A 435 -16.37 0.34 -16.42
CA ASP A 435 -16.12 1.65 -15.82
C ASP A 435 -15.07 2.44 -16.62
N LEU A 436 -14.01 1.77 -17.09
CA LEU A 436 -12.99 2.40 -17.94
C LEU A 436 -13.55 2.78 -19.30
N TYR A 437 -14.36 1.90 -19.91
CA TYR A 437 -15.06 2.19 -21.17
C TYR A 437 -15.84 3.50 -21.06
N HIS A 438 -16.64 3.67 -20.00
CA HIS A 438 -17.42 4.91 -19.81
C HIS A 438 -16.56 6.11 -19.43
N ARG A 439 -15.58 5.95 -18.54
CA ARG A 439 -14.73 7.05 -18.07
C ARG A 439 -13.85 7.63 -19.17
N ARG A 440 -13.24 6.77 -19.98
CA ARG A 440 -12.40 7.17 -21.11
C ARG A 440 -13.21 7.37 -22.39
N ARG A 441 -14.53 7.19 -22.36
CA ARG A 441 -15.44 7.26 -23.52
C ARG A 441 -14.93 6.39 -24.67
N ALA A 442 -14.54 5.16 -24.34
CA ALA A 442 -14.05 4.20 -25.29
C ALA A 442 -15.15 3.81 -26.29
N ASP A 443 -14.73 3.52 -27.52
CA ASP A 443 -15.62 3.10 -28.59
C ASP A 443 -15.93 1.60 -28.49
N ARG A 444 -15.03 0.82 -27.89
CA ARG A 444 -15.16 -0.65 -27.82
C ARG A 444 -14.31 -1.30 -26.73
N VAL A 445 -14.81 -2.42 -26.21
CA VAL A 445 -14.03 -3.42 -25.46
C VAL A 445 -13.59 -4.57 -26.38
N VAL A 446 -12.33 -4.97 -26.33
CA VAL A 446 -11.77 -6.08 -27.10
C VAL A 446 -11.30 -7.16 -26.14
N GLY A 447 -11.57 -8.43 -26.44
CA GLY A 447 -11.13 -9.55 -25.61
C GLY A 447 -10.94 -10.83 -26.42
N GLU A 448 -10.02 -11.69 -25.96
CA GLU A 448 -9.74 -12.95 -26.61
C GLU A 448 -10.89 -13.95 -26.43
N ALA A 449 -11.31 -14.56 -27.54
CA ALA A 449 -12.27 -15.66 -27.54
C ALA A 449 -11.54 -16.98 -27.20
N ASN A 450 -11.61 -17.38 -25.93
CA ASN A 450 -11.06 -18.64 -25.47
C ASN A 450 -11.87 -19.86 -25.98
N PHE A 451 -11.18 -20.97 -26.23
CA PHE A 451 -11.81 -22.26 -26.59
C PHE A 451 -12.63 -22.78 -25.40
N GLY A 452 -13.94 -22.52 -25.39
CA GLY A 452 -14.83 -22.97 -24.31
C GLY A 452 -15.96 -22.02 -23.92
N GLY A 453 -16.23 -20.98 -24.70
CA GLY A 453 -17.35 -20.05 -24.51
C GLY A 453 -16.83 -18.65 -24.25
N ASP A 454 -17.49 -17.65 -24.84
CA ASP A 454 -17.11 -16.22 -24.84
C ASP A 454 -17.17 -15.61 -23.43
N MET A 455 -16.33 -16.08 -22.51
CA MET A 455 -16.34 -15.72 -21.10
C MET A 455 -16.15 -14.21 -20.94
N VAL A 456 -15.25 -13.60 -21.73
CA VAL A 456 -15.01 -12.17 -21.67
C VAL A 456 -16.23 -11.37 -22.13
N ARG A 457 -16.77 -11.72 -23.30
CA ARG A 457 -18.02 -11.12 -23.81
C ARG A 457 -19.15 -11.22 -22.80
N ALA A 458 -19.37 -12.41 -22.24
CA ALA A 458 -20.46 -12.66 -21.30
C ALA A 458 -20.31 -11.84 -20.02
N ILE A 459 -19.10 -11.71 -19.49
CA ILE A 459 -18.81 -10.93 -18.28
C ILE A 459 -18.99 -9.43 -18.54
N VAL A 460 -18.47 -8.91 -19.64
CA VAL A 460 -18.62 -7.50 -20.02
C VAL A 460 -20.10 -7.16 -20.28
N GLN A 461 -20.82 -8.00 -21.03
CA GLN A 461 -22.24 -7.78 -21.32
C GLN A 461 -23.14 -7.96 -20.10
N SER A 462 -22.75 -8.80 -19.13
CA SER A 462 -23.45 -8.92 -17.85
C SER A 462 -23.32 -7.64 -17.02
N ALA A 463 -22.16 -6.98 -17.07
CA ALA A 463 -21.94 -5.70 -16.41
C ALA A 463 -22.70 -4.56 -17.11
N ASP A 464 -22.65 -4.49 -18.45
CA ASP A 464 -23.41 -3.51 -19.25
C ASP A 464 -23.62 -4.00 -20.69
N ARG A 465 -24.89 -4.19 -21.08
CA ARG A 465 -25.27 -4.67 -22.42
C ARG A 465 -25.11 -3.62 -23.53
N THR A 466 -24.92 -2.36 -23.17
CA THR A 466 -24.77 -1.25 -24.14
C THR A 466 -23.33 -1.10 -24.64
N VAL A 467 -22.36 -1.71 -23.95
CA VAL A 467 -20.94 -1.66 -24.31
C VAL A 467 -20.69 -2.39 -25.62
N SER A 468 -20.08 -1.70 -26.58
CA SER A 468 -19.62 -2.33 -27.82
C SER A 468 -18.49 -3.30 -27.50
N TYR A 469 -18.60 -4.55 -27.96
CA TYR A 469 -17.61 -5.58 -27.69
C TYR A 469 -17.23 -6.32 -28.98
N ARG A 470 -15.94 -6.60 -29.18
CA ARG A 470 -15.41 -7.43 -30.29
C ARG A 470 -14.53 -8.54 -29.76
N ASP A 471 -14.81 -9.75 -30.24
CA ASP A 471 -13.91 -10.88 -30.03
C ASP A 471 -12.71 -10.80 -30.97
N VAL A 472 -11.54 -11.09 -30.41
CA VAL A 472 -10.33 -11.40 -31.16
C VAL A 472 -9.98 -12.86 -30.97
N LYS A 473 -9.38 -13.49 -31.98
CA LYS A 473 -8.95 -14.90 -31.93
C LYS A 473 -7.45 -14.95 -32.12
N ALA A 474 -6.73 -15.60 -31.21
CA ALA A 474 -5.33 -15.90 -31.44
C ALA A 474 -5.19 -16.95 -32.55
N SER A 475 -4.72 -16.52 -33.72
CA SER A 475 -4.36 -17.41 -34.84
C SER A 475 -2.89 -17.77 -34.84
N ARG A 476 -2.06 -17.06 -34.07
CA ARG A 476 -0.60 -17.21 -33.99
C ARG A 476 -0.14 -17.08 -32.53
N GLY A 477 1.04 -17.62 -32.23
CA GLY A 477 1.65 -17.56 -30.90
C GLY A 477 1.87 -16.12 -30.42
N LYS A 478 1.94 -15.93 -29.09
CA LYS A 478 2.02 -14.61 -28.42
C LYS A 478 3.12 -13.71 -28.99
N VAL A 479 4.32 -14.26 -29.20
CA VAL A 479 5.47 -13.52 -29.78
C VAL A 479 5.19 -13.00 -31.18
N VAL A 480 4.60 -13.83 -32.05
CA VAL A 480 4.29 -13.46 -33.44
C VAL A 480 3.22 -12.36 -33.49
N ARG A 481 2.36 -12.26 -32.46
CA ARG A 481 1.40 -11.15 -32.31
C ARG A 481 2.06 -9.88 -31.76
N ALA A 482 3.07 -10.03 -30.92
CA ALA A 482 3.83 -8.95 -30.29
C ALA A 482 4.78 -8.23 -31.27
N GLU A 483 5.44 -8.96 -32.17
CA GLU A 483 6.44 -8.42 -33.12
C GLU A 483 5.96 -7.20 -33.94
N PRO A 484 4.77 -7.22 -34.59
CA PRO A 484 4.28 -6.07 -35.33
C PRO A 484 4.05 -4.83 -34.47
N ILE A 485 3.70 -5.02 -33.19
CA ILE A 485 3.50 -3.93 -32.24
C ILE A 485 4.84 -3.36 -31.79
N ALA A 486 5.82 -4.21 -31.50
CA ALA A 486 7.19 -3.78 -31.21
C ALA A 486 7.77 -2.93 -32.35
N ALA A 487 7.54 -3.34 -33.61
CA ALA A 487 7.97 -2.57 -34.77
C ALA A 487 7.32 -1.17 -34.86
N LEU A 488 6.12 -0.97 -34.30
CA LEU A 488 5.49 0.36 -34.22
C LEU A 488 6.18 1.25 -33.18
N TYR A 489 6.62 0.70 -32.04
CA TYR A 489 7.44 1.42 -31.06
C TYR A 489 8.79 1.83 -31.67
N GLU A 490 9.45 0.93 -32.39
CA GLU A 490 10.72 1.24 -33.08
C GLU A 490 10.60 2.33 -34.17
N GLN A 491 9.39 2.55 -34.67
CA GLN A 491 9.07 3.63 -35.61
C GLN A 491 8.66 4.93 -34.92
N GLY A 492 8.63 4.93 -33.58
CA GLY A 492 8.18 6.04 -32.74
C GLY A 492 6.69 6.31 -32.82
N LYS A 493 5.86 5.33 -33.23
CA LYS A 493 4.43 5.51 -33.49
C LYS A 493 3.51 5.19 -32.31
N VAL A 494 4.06 4.76 -31.19
CA VAL A 494 3.29 4.40 -29.99
C VAL A 494 3.91 5.10 -28.79
N HIS A 495 3.05 5.70 -27.95
CA HIS A 495 3.43 6.51 -26.80
C HIS A 495 2.76 6.02 -25.53
N HIS A 496 3.43 6.13 -24.39
CA HIS A 496 2.85 5.88 -23.07
C HIS A 496 2.48 7.20 -22.41
N VAL A 497 1.22 7.34 -21.98
CA VAL A 497 0.70 8.55 -21.32
C VAL A 497 0.84 8.39 -19.80
N GLY A 498 2.04 8.63 -19.30
CA GLY A 498 2.44 8.32 -17.92
C GLY A 498 3.27 7.03 -17.82
N ASP A 499 3.47 6.55 -16.60
CA ASP A 499 4.31 5.38 -16.28
C ASP A 499 3.48 4.13 -16.01
N PHE A 500 3.80 3.01 -16.67
CA PHE A 500 3.16 1.71 -16.44
C PHE A 500 4.20 0.62 -16.13
N PRO A 501 4.89 0.66 -14.98
CA PRO A 501 6.07 -0.18 -14.73
C PRO A 501 5.84 -1.68 -14.86
N ASP A 502 4.71 -2.19 -14.36
CA ASP A 502 4.40 -3.62 -14.41
C ASP A 502 4.10 -4.10 -15.85
N LEU A 503 3.38 -3.28 -16.62
CA LEU A 503 3.14 -3.53 -18.05
C LEU A 503 4.45 -3.47 -18.84
N GLU A 504 5.26 -2.44 -18.60
CA GLU A 504 6.53 -2.20 -19.30
C GLU A 504 7.55 -3.30 -19.00
N ASP A 505 7.57 -3.84 -17.78
CA ASP A 505 8.37 -5.01 -17.42
C ASP A 505 7.93 -6.26 -18.20
N GLN A 506 6.63 -6.53 -18.30
CA GLN A 506 6.14 -7.62 -19.14
C GLN A 506 6.51 -7.43 -20.62
N MET A 507 6.43 -6.21 -21.15
CA MET A 507 6.86 -5.91 -22.52
C MET A 507 8.35 -6.20 -22.72
N CYS A 508 9.22 -5.75 -21.81
CA CYS A 508 10.66 -5.95 -21.92
C CYS A 508 11.10 -7.43 -21.75
N ASN A 509 10.21 -8.28 -21.23
CA ASN A 509 10.41 -9.72 -21.10
C ASN A 509 9.97 -10.54 -22.34
N PHE A 510 9.43 -9.90 -23.39
CA PHE A 510 9.20 -10.55 -24.68
C PHE A 510 10.48 -10.61 -25.51
N THR A 511 10.79 -11.80 -26.03
CA THR A 511 11.90 -12.03 -26.97
C THR A 511 11.39 -12.69 -28.25
N ALA A 512 12.22 -12.67 -29.31
CA ALA A 512 11.95 -13.42 -30.54
C ALA A 512 11.72 -14.93 -30.31
N ASN A 513 12.22 -15.49 -29.20
CA ASN A 513 12.10 -16.92 -28.90
C ASN A 513 10.97 -17.26 -27.91
N GLY A 514 10.27 -16.27 -27.35
CA GLY A 514 9.28 -16.49 -26.29
C GLY A 514 9.18 -15.35 -25.29
N TYR A 515 8.19 -15.45 -24.40
CA TYR A 515 8.12 -14.64 -23.19
C TYR A 515 8.95 -15.28 -22.08
N VAL A 516 9.79 -14.51 -21.39
CA VAL A 516 10.79 -15.00 -20.42
C VAL A 516 10.40 -14.68 -18.96
N GLY A 517 9.25 -14.03 -18.74
CA GLY A 517 8.74 -13.71 -17.39
C GLY A 517 7.99 -14.86 -16.70
N GLU A 518 7.62 -14.65 -15.44
CA GLU A 518 6.75 -15.57 -14.70
C GLU A 518 5.29 -15.40 -15.10
N GLY A 519 4.54 -16.52 -15.13
CA GLY A 519 3.14 -16.51 -15.52
C GLY A 519 2.90 -16.19 -16.99
N SER A 520 1.66 -15.83 -17.29
CA SER A 520 1.27 -15.33 -18.60
C SER A 520 1.51 -13.81 -18.66
N PRO A 521 1.94 -13.25 -19.80
CA PRO A 521 2.13 -11.80 -19.97
C PRO A 521 0.78 -11.07 -20.14
N ASP A 522 -0.14 -11.25 -19.20
CA ASP A 522 -1.56 -10.85 -19.37
C ASP A 522 -1.73 -9.34 -19.66
N ARG A 523 -0.87 -8.48 -19.10
CA ARG A 523 -0.89 -7.03 -19.34
C ARG A 523 -0.40 -6.70 -20.74
N ALA A 524 0.73 -7.28 -21.12
CA ALA A 524 1.33 -7.05 -22.42
C ALA A 524 0.51 -7.70 -23.55
N ASP A 525 -0.15 -8.83 -23.31
CA ASP A 525 -1.12 -9.42 -24.25
C ASP A 525 -2.34 -8.50 -24.43
N ALA A 526 -2.91 -7.96 -23.36
CA ALA A 526 -3.98 -6.95 -23.44
C ALA A 526 -3.53 -5.71 -24.23
N LEU A 527 -2.32 -5.19 -23.98
CA LEU A 527 -1.74 -4.08 -24.76
C LEU A 527 -1.62 -4.43 -26.25
N VAL A 528 -1.08 -5.60 -26.58
CA VAL A 528 -0.93 -6.07 -27.96
C VAL A 528 -2.29 -6.14 -28.64
N TRP A 529 -3.33 -6.62 -27.96
CA TRP A 529 -4.69 -6.63 -28.49
C TRP A 529 -5.23 -5.22 -28.75
N ALA A 530 -5.04 -4.30 -27.80
CA ALA A 530 -5.50 -2.92 -27.94
C ALA A 530 -4.86 -2.23 -29.16
N LEU A 531 -3.54 -2.32 -29.28
CA LEU A 531 -2.80 -1.66 -30.36
C LEU A 531 -3.02 -2.35 -31.72
N THR A 532 -3.24 -3.66 -31.75
CA THR A 532 -3.61 -4.39 -32.97
C THR A 532 -4.95 -3.91 -33.52
N GLU A 533 -5.98 -3.81 -32.68
CA GLU A 533 -7.31 -3.29 -33.06
C GLU A 533 -7.23 -1.86 -33.60
N LEU A 534 -6.39 -1.02 -33.00
CA LEU A 534 -6.29 0.38 -33.35
C LEU A 534 -5.43 0.64 -34.60
N MET A 535 -4.32 -0.06 -34.75
CA MET A 535 -3.25 0.32 -35.69
C MET A 535 -3.03 -0.68 -36.84
N LEU A 536 -3.46 -1.93 -36.70
CA LEU A 536 -3.19 -2.99 -37.68
C LEU A 536 -4.46 -3.48 -38.39
N ASP A 537 -5.56 -3.63 -37.68
CA ASP A 537 -6.82 -4.18 -38.22
C ASP A 537 -7.51 -3.31 -39.28
N GLY A 538 -7.10 -2.05 -39.43
CA GLY A 538 -7.55 -1.14 -40.49
C GLY A 538 -6.80 -1.26 -41.83
N LYS A 539 -5.73 -2.06 -41.91
CA LYS A 539 -4.91 -2.21 -43.14
C LYS A 539 -5.21 -3.47 -43.94
N THR A 540 -5.97 -4.41 -43.40
CA THR A 540 -6.26 -5.70 -44.05
C THR A 540 -7.27 -5.58 -45.20
N SER A 541 -7.90 -4.43 -45.41
CA SER A 541 -8.82 -4.21 -46.53
C SER A 541 -8.15 -3.71 -47.82
N SER A 542 -6.82 -3.53 -47.85
CA SER A 542 -6.12 -2.96 -49.02
C SER A 542 -4.97 -3.79 -49.59
N LEU A 543 -4.86 -5.08 -49.23
CA LEU A 543 -3.79 -5.97 -49.74
C LEU A 543 -4.30 -7.09 -50.67
N ASP A 544 -5.60 -7.17 -50.95
CA ASP A 544 -6.19 -8.07 -51.96
C ASP A 544 -6.43 -7.38 -53.32
N ALA A 545 -5.84 -6.21 -53.55
CA ALA A 545 -5.90 -5.50 -54.82
C ALA A 545 -4.52 -5.02 -55.24
N LEU A 546 -3.65 -5.96 -55.62
CA LEU A 546 -2.62 -5.82 -56.65
C LEU A 546 -2.17 -7.20 -57.14
#